data_AF-A0A2V9PZZ4-F1
#
_entry.id   AF-A0A2V9PZZ4-F1
#
_cell.length_a   1.000
_cell.length_b   1.000
_cell.length_c   1.000
_cell.angle_alpha   90.00
_cell.angle_beta   90.00
_cell.angle_gamma   90.00
#
_symmetry.space_group_name_H-M   'P 1'
#
loop_
_entity.id
_entity.type
_entity.pdbx_description
1 polymer ?
#
loop_
_entity_poly.entity_id
_entity_poly.type
_entity_poly.pdbx_seq_one_letter_code
_entity_poly.pdbx_strand_id
1 'polypeptide(L)'
;MYKVSLDLGLNQRYLFPCPLCGQGLDVRETKKKKPYVVCDPCGLQLFVRNETGMGRLEQLVSDAEQRDIWARLEELQQQYQKKCPECGHKFWISPDRIKTSWVDGRFVGYRCPERGCQGVAAWDQDEK
;
A
#
# COMPACT_ATOMS: atom_id res chain seq x y z
N MET A 1 18.68 -44.94 -4.12
CA MET A 1 17.72 -43.91 -3.66
C MET A 1 18.41 -42.57 -3.67
N TYR A 2 18.28 -41.82 -4.77
CA TYR A 2 18.85 -40.48 -4.88
C TYR A 2 17.90 -39.49 -4.20
N LYS A 3 18.34 -38.90 -3.08
CA LYS A 3 17.68 -37.74 -2.48
C LYS A 3 17.97 -36.55 -3.39
N VAL A 4 16.99 -36.14 -4.17
CA VAL A 4 16.98 -34.84 -4.85
C VAL A 4 16.63 -33.81 -3.79
N SER A 5 17.62 -33.07 -3.31
CA SER A 5 17.40 -31.84 -2.56
C SER A 5 16.98 -30.77 -3.57
N LEU A 6 15.69 -30.46 -3.60
CA LEU A 6 15.17 -29.28 -4.29
C LEU A 6 15.47 -28.05 -3.42
N ASP A 7 16.64 -27.46 -3.61
CA ASP A 7 16.88 -26.05 -3.26
C ASP A 7 16.05 -25.18 -4.20
N LEU A 8 14.75 -25.07 -3.91
CA LEU A 8 13.90 -24.04 -4.49
C LEU A 8 14.31 -22.72 -3.82
N GLY A 9 15.09 -21.91 -4.53
CA GLY A 9 15.52 -20.56 -4.15
C GLY A 9 14.38 -19.57 -3.98
N LEU A 10 13.48 -19.85 -3.04
CA LEU A 10 12.44 -18.98 -2.55
C LEU A 10 13.10 -18.02 -1.56
N ASN A 11 13.73 -16.97 -2.06
CA ASN A 11 13.92 -15.76 -1.27
C ASN A 11 12.51 -15.29 -0.88
N GLN A 12 12.06 -15.61 0.34
CA GLN A 12 10.83 -15.05 0.89
C GLN A 12 10.94 -13.53 0.78
N ARG A 13 10.18 -12.94 -0.15
CA ARG A 13 10.20 -11.51 -0.39
C ARG A 13 9.33 -10.86 0.64
N TYR A 14 9.90 -10.62 1.81
CA TYR A 14 9.20 -9.88 2.83
C TYR A 14 8.93 -8.47 2.33
N LEU A 15 7.65 -8.12 2.26
CA LEU A 15 7.20 -6.82 1.79
C LEU A 15 7.18 -5.84 2.97
N PHE A 16 7.41 -4.57 2.68
CA PHE A 16 7.25 -3.48 3.63
C PHE A 16 6.24 -2.47 3.06
N PRO A 17 5.19 -2.09 3.80
CA PRO A 17 4.18 -1.18 3.29
C PRO A 17 4.72 0.23 3.11
N CYS A 18 4.46 0.83 1.95
CA CYS A 18 4.73 2.24 1.72
C CYS A 18 3.97 3.10 2.73
N PRO A 19 4.63 3.99 3.50
CA PRO A 19 3.95 4.83 4.49
C PRO A 19 3.01 5.88 3.87
N LEU A 20 3.02 6.05 2.55
CA LEU A 20 2.16 7.01 1.85
C LEU A 20 0.95 6.34 1.18
N CYS A 21 1.15 5.25 0.45
CA CYS A 21 0.08 4.59 -0.30
C CYS A 21 -0.32 3.20 0.23
N GLY A 22 0.45 2.64 1.18
CA GLY A 22 0.23 1.30 1.72
C GLY A 22 0.64 0.14 0.81
N GLN A 23 1.14 0.41 -0.40
CA GLN A 23 1.59 -0.64 -1.33
C GLN A 23 2.74 -1.45 -0.69
N GLY A 24 2.69 -2.78 -0.81
CA GLY A 24 3.80 -3.64 -0.42
C GLY A 24 5.02 -3.41 -1.31
N LEU A 25 6.15 -3.06 -0.70
CA LEU A 25 7.42 -2.79 -1.37
C LEU A 25 8.42 -3.88 -1.05
N ASP A 26 9.15 -4.36 -2.06
CA ASP A 26 10.28 -5.25 -1.82
C ASP A 26 11.35 -4.55 -0.97
N VAL A 27 11.76 -5.18 0.13
CA VAL A 27 12.96 -4.76 0.86
C VAL A 27 14.19 -5.16 0.04
N ARG A 28 14.92 -4.16 -0.44
CA ARG A 28 16.15 -4.32 -1.23
C ARG A 28 17.36 -4.10 -0.36
N GLU A 29 18.52 -4.61 -0.78
CA GLU A 29 19.79 -4.35 -0.12
C GLU A 29 20.77 -3.58 -1.01
N THR A 30 21.48 -2.62 -0.42
CA THR A 30 22.64 -2.01 -1.08
C THR A 30 23.81 -3.01 -1.13
N LYS A 31 24.85 -2.70 -1.92
CA LYS A 31 26.12 -3.47 -1.94
C LYS A 31 26.76 -3.64 -0.55
N LYS A 32 26.43 -2.77 0.41
CA LYS A 32 26.91 -2.81 1.81
C LYS A 32 25.90 -3.47 2.76
N LYS A 33 24.94 -4.25 2.25
CA LYS A 33 23.88 -4.92 3.02
C LYS A 33 23.06 -3.95 3.88
N LYS A 34 22.78 -2.76 3.34
CA LYS A 34 21.88 -1.80 4.00
C LYS A 34 20.50 -1.89 3.35
N PRO A 35 19.44 -2.17 4.10
CA PRO A 35 18.11 -2.34 3.55
C PRO A 35 17.48 -1.01 3.17
N TYR A 36 16.73 -1.02 2.07
CA TYR A 36 15.98 0.13 1.59
C TYR A 36 14.76 -0.30 0.78
N VAL A 37 13.79 0.61 0.67
CA VAL A 37 12.57 0.43 -0.13
C VAL A 37 12.36 1.63 -1.04
N VAL A 38 11.72 1.41 -2.18
CA VAL A 38 11.39 2.45 -3.18
C VAL A 38 9.95 2.28 -3.62
N CYS A 39 9.20 3.37 -3.64
CA CYS A 39 7.86 3.45 -4.22
C CYS A 39 7.85 4.53 -5.31
N ASP A 40 7.99 4.10 -6.57
CA ASP A 40 8.03 5.02 -7.71
C ASP A 40 6.75 5.87 -7.86
N PRO A 41 5.53 5.31 -7.68
CA PRO A 41 4.30 6.12 -7.77
C PRO A 41 4.24 7.25 -6.73
N CYS A 42 4.84 7.06 -5.56
CA CYS A 42 4.87 8.07 -4.50
C CYS A 42 6.16 8.91 -4.49
N GLY A 43 7.14 8.60 -5.34
CA GLY A 43 8.48 9.22 -5.29
C GLY A 43 9.21 9.00 -3.95
N LEU A 44 8.87 7.94 -3.22
CA LEU A 44 9.44 7.67 -1.90
C LEU A 44 10.63 6.72 -1.98
N GLN A 45 11.71 7.05 -1.29
CA GLN A 45 12.81 6.13 -1.02
C GLN A 45 13.20 6.20 0.46
N LEU A 46 13.22 5.05 1.13
CA LEU A 46 13.51 4.95 2.56
C LEU A 46 14.68 4.00 2.80
N PHE A 47 15.69 4.48 3.53
CA PHE A 47 16.84 3.69 3.96
C PHE A 47 16.77 3.46 5.46
N VAL A 48 16.88 2.21 5.89
CA VAL A 48 17.01 1.88 7.32
C VAL A 48 18.49 1.73 7.63
N ARG A 49 18.95 2.55 8.58
CA ARG A 49 20.36 2.62 8.99
C ARG A 49 20.50 2.18 10.45
N ASN A 50 21.74 1.89 10.84
CA ASN A 50 22.15 1.33 12.13
C ASN A 50 21.59 -0.07 12.43
N GLU A 51 22.29 -0.85 13.25
CA GLU A 51 21.98 -2.26 13.50
C GLU A 51 20.62 -2.44 14.18
N THR A 52 20.30 -1.56 15.14
CA THR A 52 19.01 -1.57 15.83
C THR A 52 17.84 -1.40 14.87
N GLY A 53 17.92 -0.43 13.95
CA GLY A 53 16.88 -0.18 12.96
C GLY A 53 16.77 -1.32 11.96
N MET A 54 17.91 -1.82 11.45
CA MET A 54 17.94 -2.93 10.50
C MET A 54 17.33 -4.20 11.09
N GLY A 55 17.68 -4.56 12.33
CA GLY A 55 17.11 -5.72 13.01
C GLY A 55 15.60 -5.58 13.27
N ARG A 56 15.12 -4.38 13.62
CA ARG A 56 13.68 -4.13 13.77
C ARG A 56 12.93 -4.30 12.44
N LEU A 57 13.49 -3.81 11.33
CA LEU A 57 12.88 -3.99 10.02
C LEU A 57 12.77 -5.48 9.69
N GLU A 58 13.88 -6.23 9.84
CA GLU A 58 13.93 -7.67 9.57
C GLU A 58 12.88 -8.45 10.38
N GLN A 59 12.76 -8.15 11.68
CA GLN A 59 11.71 -8.73 12.52
C GLN A 59 10.31 -8.39 12.02
N LEU A 60 10.03 -7.11 11.73
CA LEU A 60 8.69 -6.68 11.30
C LEU A 60 8.26 -7.31 9.99
N VAL A 61 9.17 -7.41 9.02
CA VAL A 61 8.83 -7.94 7.69
C VAL A 61 8.70 -9.47 7.72
N SER A 62 9.45 -10.15 8.60
CA SER A 62 9.28 -11.59 8.87
C SER A 62 7.97 -11.89 9.61
N ASP A 63 7.65 -11.11 10.65
CA ASP A 63 6.41 -11.24 11.43
C ASP A 63 5.15 -10.90 10.60
N ALA A 64 5.27 -10.03 9.59
CA ALA A 64 4.13 -9.57 8.78
C ALA A 64 3.43 -10.71 8.03
N GLU A 65 4.16 -11.75 7.62
CA GLU A 65 3.58 -12.96 7.02
C GLU A 65 2.78 -13.78 8.03
N GLN A 66 3.17 -13.77 9.31
CA GLN A 66 2.52 -14.56 10.37
C GLN A 66 1.31 -13.86 11.00
N ARG A 67 1.30 -12.52 10.99
CA ARG A 67 0.25 -11.69 11.64
C ARG A 67 -0.84 -11.22 10.70
N ASP A 68 -0.85 -11.71 9.46
CA ASP A 68 -1.83 -11.35 8.43
C ASP A 68 -1.99 -9.83 8.21
N ILE A 69 -0.88 -9.10 8.36
CA ILE A 69 -0.85 -7.64 8.20
C ILE A 69 -1.28 -7.26 6.78
N TRP A 70 -1.02 -8.14 5.81
CA TRP A 70 -1.45 -7.97 4.43
C TRP A 70 -2.95 -8.04 4.26
N ALA A 71 -3.65 -9.03 4.85
CA ALA A 71 -5.12 -9.02 4.81
C ALA A 71 -5.69 -7.78 5.50
N ARG A 72 -5.10 -7.35 6.63
CA ARG A 72 -5.56 -6.14 7.31
C ARG A 72 -5.34 -4.88 6.47
N LEU A 73 -4.20 -4.75 5.80
CA LEU A 73 -3.92 -3.63 4.90
C LEU A 73 -4.80 -3.67 3.65
N GLU A 74 -5.06 -4.85 3.10
CA GLU A 74 -5.98 -5.04 1.97
C GLU A 74 -7.41 -4.66 2.36
N GLU A 75 -7.90 -5.11 3.51
CA GLU A 75 -9.21 -4.74 4.07
C GLU A 75 -9.32 -3.21 4.21
N LEU A 76 -8.31 -2.57 4.80
CA LEU A 76 -8.27 -1.11 4.93
C LEU A 76 -8.23 -0.40 3.57
N GLN A 77 -7.46 -0.93 2.61
CA GLN A 77 -7.39 -0.37 1.26
C GLN A 77 -8.72 -0.50 0.52
N GLN A 78 -9.39 -1.66 0.59
CA GLN A 78 -10.70 -1.87 -0.02
C GLN A 78 -11.75 -0.91 0.57
N GLN A 79 -11.72 -0.73 1.90
CA GLN A 79 -12.70 0.09 2.59
C GLN A 79 -12.46 1.60 2.37
N TYR A 80 -11.21 2.04 2.35
CA TYR A 80 -10.88 3.46 2.46
C TYR A 80 -10.05 4.03 1.31
N GLN A 81 -9.51 3.22 0.39
CA GLN A 81 -8.79 3.71 -0.79
C GLN A 81 -9.68 3.61 -2.03
N LYS A 82 -9.89 4.75 -2.71
CA LYS A 82 -10.63 4.81 -3.97
C LYS A 82 -9.71 5.16 -5.13
N LYS A 83 -10.06 4.71 -6.32
CA LYS A 83 -9.42 5.09 -7.58
C LYS A 83 -10.32 6.09 -8.31
N CYS A 84 -9.77 7.25 -8.67
CA CYS A 84 -10.51 8.22 -9.45
C CYS A 84 -10.86 7.65 -10.83
N PRO A 85 -12.13 7.70 -11.28
CA PRO A 85 -12.51 7.20 -12.61
C PRO A 85 -11.94 8.05 -13.76
N GLU A 86 -11.68 9.34 -13.52
CA GLU A 86 -11.22 10.28 -14.55
C GLU A 86 -9.70 10.18 -14.78
N CYS A 87 -8.90 10.34 -13.73
CA CYS A 87 -7.43 10.39 -13.85
C CYS A 87 -6.73 9.12 -13.38
N GLY A 88 -7.45 8.16 -12.80
CA GLY A 88 -6.88 6.92 -12.27
C GLY A 88 -6.08 7.08 -10.96
N HIS A 89 -5.96 8.28 -10.40
CA HIS A 89 -5.27 8.55 -9.14
C HIS A 89 -5.93 7.78 -7.99
N LYS A 90 -5.14 7.04 -7.21
CA LYS A 90 -5.60 6.34 -6.00
C LYS A 90 -5.44 7.23 -4.78
N PHE A 91 -6.49 7.35 -3.97
CA PHE A 91 -6.48 8.21 -2.79
C PHE A 91 -7.32 7.62 -1.66
N TRP A 92 -6.95 7.97 -0.43
CA TRP A 92 -7.73 7.63 0.76
C TRP A 92 -8.93 8.58 0.88
N ILE A 93 -10.10 8.03 1.20
CA ILE A 93 -11.29 8.81 1.47
C ILE A 93 -11.11 9.60 2.76
N SER A 94 -11.64 10.81 2.78
CA SER A 94 -11.61 11.68 3.95
C SER A 94 -12.83 12.61 3.94
N PRO A 95 -13.30 13.08 5.12
CA PRO A 95 -14.52 13.89 5.19
C PRO A 95 -14.49 15.17 4.36
N ASP A 96 -13.33 15.83 4.25
CA ASP A 96 -13.11 17.03 3.44
C ASP A 96 -13.30 16.78 1.93
N ARG A 97 -13.28 15.52 1.49
CA ARG A 97 -13.46 15.13 0.09
C ARG A 97 -14.90 14.77 -0.25
N ILE A 98 -15.81 14.72 0.72
CA ILE A 98 -17.21 14.37 0.49
C ILE A 98 -17.84 15.33 -0.52
N LYS A 99 -18.35 14.78 -1.62
CA LYS A 99 -19.21 15.47 -2.58
C LYS A 99 -20.65 15.06 -2.31
N THR A 100 -21.47 16.08 -2.06
CA THR A 100 -22.93 15.96 -2.06
C THR A 100 -23.51 16.61 -3.32
N SER A 101 -24.68 16.12 -3.71
CA SER A 101 -25.53 16.76 -4.71
C SER A 101 -26.07 18.07 -4.15
N TRP A 102 -26.06 19.11 -4.97
CA TRP A 102 -26.52 20.43 -4.57
C TRP A 102 -28.05 20.54 -4.50
N VAL A 103 -28.76 19.64 -5.21
CA VAL A 103 -30.22 19.70 -5.34
C VAL A 103 -30.92 19.02 -4.15
N ASP A 104 -30.45 17.85 -3.74
CA ASP A 104 -31.11 17.00 -2.74
C ASP A 104 -30.21 16.68 -1.54
N GLY A 105 -28.98 17.23 -1.51
CA GLY A 105 -28.03 17.01 -0.42
C GLY A 105 -27.47 15.60 -0.32
N ARG A 106 -27.85 14.69 -1.24
CA ARG A 106 -27.45 13.28 -1.16
C ARG A 106 -25.96 13.12 -1.38
N PHE A 107 -25.40 12.13 -0.70
CA PHE A 107 -24.01 11.75 -0.87
C PHE A 107 -23.78 11.17 -2.27
N VAL A 108 -22.78 11.70 -2.99
CA VAL A 108 -22.43 11.29 -4.36
C VAL A 108 -21.14 10.48 -4.36
N GLY A 109 -20.17 10.83 -3.51
CA GLY A 109 -18.87 10.17 -3.44
C GLY A 109 -17.77 11.09 -2.93
N TYR A 110 -16.53 10.79 -3.30
CA TYR A 110 -15.35 11.54 -2.86
C TYR A 110 -14.64 12.22 -4.02
N ARG A 111 -14.34 13.51 -3.87
CA ARG A 111 -13.59 14.32 -4.84
C ARG A 111 -12.12 13.86 -4.91
N CYS A 112 -11.62 13.73 -6.14
CA CYS A 112 -10.21 13.44 -6.40
C CYS A 112 -9.29 14.54 -5.80
N PRO A 113 -8.17 14.18 -5.14
CA PRO A 113 -7.17 15.14 -4.69
C PRO A 113 -6.32 15.75 -5.81
N GLU A 114 -6.22 15.07 -6.95
CA GLU A 114 -5.25 15.41 -7.99
C GLU A 114 -5.51 16.82 -8.53
N ARG A 115 -4.45 17.61 -8.65
CA ARG A 115 -4.57 19.02 -9.00
C ARG A 115 -5.14 19.15 -10.41
N GLY A 116 -6.27 19.84 -10.54
CA GLY A 116 -6.94 20.03 -11.82
C GLY A 116 -7.87 18.89 -12.23
N CYS A 117 -7.97 17.82 -11.45
CA CYS A 117 -8.97 16.78 -11.67
C CYS A 117 -10.30 17.15 -10.98
N GLN A 118 -11.42 16.94 -11.66
CA GLN A 118 -12.77 17.14 -11.12
C GLN A 118 -13.52 15.81 -10.90
N GLY A 119 -12.82 14.68 -11.01
CA GLY A 119 -13.40 13.36 -10.86
C GLY A 119 -13.94 13.10 -9.46
N VAL A 120 -15.04 12.36 -9.38
CA VAL A 120 -15.66 11.93 -8.12
C VAL A 120 -15.68 10.41 -8.12
N ALA A 121 -14.97 9.79 -7.17
CA ALA A 121 -15.05 8.36 -6.98
C ALA A 121 -16.34 8.04 -6.21
N ALA A 122 -17.21 7.24 -6.81
CA ALA A 122 -18.44 6.78 -6.18
C ALA A 122 -18.12 5.98 -4.91
N TRP A 123 -19.07 5.98 -4.00
CA TRP A 123 -19.07 5.04 -2.90
C TRP A 123 -19.78 3.78 -3.35
N ASP A 124 -19.00 2.75 -3.66
CA ASP A 124 -19.55 1.42 -3.93
C ASP A 124 -20.13 0.87 -2.61
N GLN A 125 -21.41 1.12 -2.39
CA GLN A 125 -22.28 0.23 -1.63
C GLN A 125 -23.20 -0.39 -2.65
N ASP A 126 -22.76 -1.49 -3.27
CA ASP A 126 -23.59 -2.56 -3.82
C ASP A 126 -22.71 -3.51 -4.66
N GLU A 127 -22.18 -4.55 -4.04
CA GLU A 127 -22.31 -5.90 -4.58
C GLU A 127 -22.72 -6.81 -3.41
N LYS A 128 -23.89 -7.43 -3.58
CA LYS A 128 -24.46 -8.45 -2.68
C LYS A 128 -23.62 -9.71 -2.65
#